data_AF-A0A9R0WRU6-F1
#
_entry.id   AF-A0A9R0WRU6-F1
#
_cell.length_a   1.000
_cell.length_b   1.000
_cell.length_c   1.000
_cell.angle_alpha   90.00
_cell.angle_beta   90.00
_cell.angle_gamma   90.00
#
_symmetry.space_group_name_H-M   'P 1'
#
loop_
_entity.id
_entity.type
_entity.pdbx_description
1 polymer ?
#
loop_
_entity_poly.entity_id
_entity_poly.type
_entity_poly.pdbx_seq_one_letter_code
_entity_poly.pdbx_strand_id
1 'polypeptide(L)'
;MQRPDGGGTLCQARVQLLVNHFIVKYSKLSTFFHYDIDIKFDPAPSKVSGKELSNADFLSAKAELFKDDSFRQLSSAVAYYGKRNLFTVAQLPEGLFRVRVCSKTYIVSVEFKKQLPLSQFSELPVAREILQGLDVIVREASSWSKIILGHGFYSPQSKADMGSGVVSMKGTQQTLKHTQQGLVLCVDYSVMPFRRDGPVLDIVRQFIKPLPLDYRTTLIFLLI
;
A
#
# COMPACT_ATOMS: atom_id res chain seq x y z
N MET A 1 -7.63 24.83 14.55
CA MET A 1 -7.40 25.49 15.86
C MET A 1 -5.92 25.83 15.93
N GLN A 2 -5.58 27.10 16.12
CA GLN A 2 -4.20 27.54 16.22
C GLN A 2 -3.70 27.29 17.65
N ARG A 3 -2.42 26.92 17.81
CA ARG A 3 -1.84 26.76 19.14
C ARG A 3 -1.88 28.12 19.86
N PRO A 4 -2.35 28.20 21.11
CA PRO A 4 -2.49 29.46 21.83
C PRO A 4 -1.15 30.11 22.19
N ASP A 5 -0.06 29.34 22.22
CA ASP A 5 1.28 29.80 22.58
C ASP A 5 2.38 29.19 21.69
N GLY A 6 3.61 29.66 21.84
CA GLY A 6 4.82 29.06 21.24
C GLY A 6 5.32 27.81 21.99
N GLY A 7 4.58 27.35 23.00
CA GLY A 7 4.98 26.33 23.96
C GLY A 7 5.29 26.86 25.36
N GLY A 8 5.46 25.94 26.30
CA GLY A 8 5.70 26.26 27.71
C GLY A 8 7.07 26.91 27.93
N THR A 9 7.08 28.04 28.63
CA THR A 9 8.29 28.82 28.96
C THR A 9 8.89 28.47 30.31
N LEU A 10 8.13 27.82 31.21
CA LEU A 10 8.62 27.34 32.50
C LEU A 10 9.51 26.11 32.28
N CYS A 11 10.80 26.22 32.60
CA CYS A 11 11.72 25.08 32.57
C CYS A 11 12.64 25.08 33.79
N GLN A 12 12.80 23.93 34.42
CA GLN A 12 13.82 23.72 35.46
C GLN A 12 15.15 23.27 34.84
N ALA A 13 15.09 22.54 33.73
CA ALA A 13 16.25 22.13 32.94
C ALA A 13 15.82 21.89 31.48
N ARG A 14 16.78 22.00 30.56
CA ARG A 14 16.60 21.64 29.14
C ARG A 14 17.18 20.24 28.91
N VAL A 15 16.42 19.39 28.24
CA VAL A 15 16.84 18.02 27.90
C VAL A 15 16.83 17.88 26.38
N GLN A 16 17.90 17.27 25.84
CA GLN A 16 17.96 16.90 24.44
C GLN A 16 17.33 15.52 24.27
N LEU A 17 16.39 15.40 23.34
CA LEU A 17 15.69 14.15 23.05
C LEU A 17 15.98 13.74 21.61
N LEU A 18 16.23 12.44 21.43
CA LEU A 18 16.17 11.82 20.12
C LEU A 18 14.79 11.24 19.92
N VAL A 19 14.25 11.44 18.73
CA VAL A 19 12.93 10.96 18.34
C VAL A 19 13.06 10.19 17.02
N ASN A 20 12.15 9.26 16.80
CA ASN A 20 11.96 8.46 15.59
C ASN A 20 11.37 9.27 14.41
N HIS A 21 11.63 10.57 14.37
CA HIS A 21 11.07 11.53 13.42
C HIS A 21 12.17 11.98 12.46
N PHE A 22 12.07 11.58 11.19
CA PHE A 22 13.07 11.86 10.17
C PHE A 22 12.57 12.97 9.25
N ILE A 23 13.32 14.08 9.18
CA ILE A 23 12.97 15.22 8.32
C ILE A 23 13.10 14.80 6.85
N VAL A 24 12.03 15.00 6.09
CA VAL A 24 11.98 14.72 4.65
C VAL A 24 12.29 16.00 3.89
N LYS A 25 13.38 15.97 3.12
CA LYS A 25 13.75 17.07 2.21
C LYS A 25 13.08 16.87 0.87
N TYR A 26 12.54 17.95 0.31
CA TYR A 26 11.93 17.98 -1.02
C TYR A 26 12.22 19.32 -1.69
N SER A 27 12.19 19.34 -3.03
CA SER A 27 12.33 20.59 -3.79
C SER A 27 10.97 21.25 -3.94
N LYS A 28 10.88 22.55 -3.63
CA LYS A 28 9.66 23.35 -3.83
C LYS A 28 9.28 23.53 -5.30
N LEU A 29 10.23 23.32 -6.21
CA LEU A 29 10.02 23.36 -7.65
C LEU A 29 9.42 22.04 -8.17
N SER A 30 9.53 20.96 -7.40
CA SER A 30 8.98 19.68 -7.79
C SER A 30 7.46 19.70 -7.75
N THR A 31 6.87 18.93 -8.65
CA THR A 31 5.43 18.81 -8.81
C THR A 31 5.10 17.34 -9.05
N PHE A 32 3.98 16.90 -8.51
CA PHE A 32 3.41 15.60 -8.83
C PHE A 32 1.98 15.78 -9.35
N PHE A 33 1.43 14.72 -9.93
CA PHE A 33 0.19 14.76 -10.67
C PHE A 33 -0.79 13.78 -10.04
N HIS A 34 -2.06 14.17 -10.01
CA HIS A 34 -3.16 13.36 -9.51
C HIS A 34 -4.06 12.97 -10.68
N TYR A 35 -4.30 11.67 -10.82
CA TYR A 35 -5.19 11.07 -11.80
C TYR A 35 -6.28 10.27 -11.08
N ASP A 36 -7.43 10.15 -11.74
CA ASP A 36 -8.45 9.16 -11.43
C ASP A 36 -8.25 7.94 -12.34
N ILE A 37 -8.23 6.76 -11.73
CA ILE A 37 -8.10 5.47 -12.41
C ILE A 37 -9.33 4.60 -12.10
N ASP A 38 -10.04 4.19 -13.15
CA ASP A 38 -11.16 3.27 -13.03
C ASP A 38 -10.89 2.06 -13.92
N ILE A 39 -11.09 0.87 -13.36
CA ILE A 39 -10.91 -0.39 -14.09
C ILE A 39 -12.27 -1.03 -14.17
N LYS A 40 -12.68 -1.42 -15.37
CA LYS A 40 -13.92 -2.13 -15.63
C LYS A 40 -13.66 -3.35 -16.50
N PHE A 41 -14.50 -4.37 -16.36
CA PHE A 41 -14.51 -5.45 -17.34
C PHE A 41 -14.88 -4.89 -18.70
N ASP A 42 -14.19 -5.35 -19.73
CA ASP A 42 -14.57 -5.08 -21.12
C ASP A 42 -15.74 -6.00 -21.46
N PRO A 43 -16.95 -5.46 -21.70
CA PRO A 43 -18.08 -6.29 -22.07
C PRO A 43 -17.90 -6.82 -23.49
N ALA A 44 -17.36 -8.03 -23.63
CA ALA A 44 -17.65 -8.85 -24.81
C ALA A 44 -19.16 -9.19 -24.80
N PRO A 45 -19.81 -9.42 -25.97
CA PRO A 45 -21.28 -9.36 -26.12
C PRO A 45 -22.07 -10.43 -25.33
N SER A 46 -21.41 -11.37 -24.67
CA SER A 46 -22.05 -12.37 -23.80
C SER A 46 -21.94 -11.97 -22.33
N LYS A 47 -22.97 -11.27 -21.85
CA LYS A 47 -23.50 -11.21 -20.47
C LYS A 47 -22.53 -11.57 -19.34
N VAL A 48 -21.89 -10.56 -18.75
CA VAL A 48 -21.60 -10.54 -17.30
C VAL A 48 -21.74 -9.10 -16.78
N SER A 49 -22.97 -8.62 -16.67
CA SER A 49 -23.27 -7.35 -16.00
C SER A 49 -23.36 -7.59 -14.49
N GLY A 50 -22.40 -7.08 -13.73
CA GLY A 50 -22.54 -6.92 -12.27
C GLY A 50 -21.52 -7.60 -11.36
N LYS A 51 -20.48 -8.25 -11.90
CA LYS A 51 -19.42 -8.81 -11.03
C LYS A 51 -18.47 -7.69 -10.60
N GLU A 52 -18.49 -7.33 -9.33
CA GLU A 52 -17.50 -6.43 -8.74
C GLU A 52 -16.09 -7.01 -8.93
N LEU A 53 -15.16 -6.14 -9.30
CA LEU A 53 -13.75 -6.51 -9.46
C LEU A 53 -13.15 -6.82 -8.10
N SER A 54 -12.47 -7.96 -7.98
CA SER A 54 -11.65 -8.21 -6.79
C SER A 54 -10.43 -7.29 -6.77
N ASN A 55 -9.88 -7.02 -5.59
CA ASN A 55 -8.60 -6.30 -5.48
C ASN A 55 -7.47 -6.96 -6.29
N ALA A 56 -7.49 -8.29 -6.41
CA ALA A 56 -6.52 -9.03 -7.22
C ALA A 56 -6.69 -8.77 -8.72
N ASP A 57 -7.94 -8.72 -9.22
CA ASP A 57 -8.23 -8.35 -10.61
C ASP A 57 -7.74 -6.93 -10.91
N PHE A 58 -8.03 -5.99 -10.01
CA PHE A 58 -7.59 -4.60 -10.13
C PHE A 58 -6.06 -4.49 -10.20
N LEU A 59 -5.34 -5.10 -9.23
CA LEU A 59 -3.89 -5.05 -9.17
C LEU A 59 -3.24 -5.69 -10.42
N SER A 60 -3.82 -6.78 -10.93
CA SER A 60 -3.30 -7.46 -12.11
C SER A 60 -3.51 -6.64 -13.39
N ALA A 61 -4.70 -6.06 -13.58
CA ALA A 61 -4.98 -5.19 -14.72
C ALA A 61 -4.10 -3.93 -14.69
N LYS A 62 -3.89 -3.34 -13.51
CA LYS A 62 -2.94 -2.23 -13.32
C LYS A 62 -1.52 -2.67 -13.69
N ALA A 63 -1.05 -3.79 -13.17
CA ALA A 63 0.30 -4.29 -13.48
C ALA A 63 0.49 -4.52 -14.98
N GLU A 64 -0.55 -4.97 -15.68
CA GLU A 64 -0.52 -5.14 -17.14
C GLU A 64 -0.46 -3.79 -17.88
N LEU A 65 -1.21 -2.77 -17.44
CA LEU A 65 -1.14 -1.42 -18.02
C LEU A 65 0.29 -0.87 -17.98
N PHE A 66 1.01 -1.04 -16.87
CA PHE A 66 2.38 -0.54 -16.71
C PHE A 66 3.46 -1.38 -17.42
N LYS A 67 3.08 -2.47 -18.11
CA LYS A 67 3.99 -3.16 -19.03
C LYS A 67 4.05 -2.53 -20.42
N ASP A 68 2.99 -1.82 -20.81
CA ASP A 68 2.94 -1.10 -22.08
C ASP A 68 4.08 -0.08 -22.18
N ASP A 69 4.73 0.03 -23.34
CA ASP A 69 5.93 0.87 -23.50
C ASP A 69 5.67 2.35 -23.14
N SER A 70 4.44 2.84 -23.33
CA SER A 70 4.01 4.19 -22.98
C SER A 70 4.05 4.45 -21.47
N PHE A 71 3.86 3.41 -20.67
CA PHE A 71 3.81 3.48 -19.20
C PHE A 71 5.03 2.85 -18.53
N ARG A 72 5.76 1.98 -19.22
CA ARG A 72 6.87 1.20 -18.68
C ARG A 72 7.98 2.07 -18.12
N GLN A 73 8.31 3.15 -18.82
CA GLN A 73 9.30 4.14 -18.36
C GLN A 73 8.83 4.90 -17.11
N LEU A 74 7.53 4.97 -16.89
CA LEU A 74 6.87 5.72 -15.82
C LEU A 74 6.47 4.83 -14.63
N SER A 75 6.66 3.52 -14.73
CA SER A 75 6.28 2.54 -13.70
C SER A 75 6.90 2.81 -12.34
N SER A 76 8.16 3.28 -12.31
CA SER A 76 8.87 3.67 -11.08
C SER A 76 8.40 5.01 -10.49
N ALA A 77 7.67 5.80 -11.27
CA ALA A 77 7.19 7.13 -10.93
C ALA A 77 5.75 7.13 -10.41
N VAL A 78 5.12 5.97 -10.26
CA VAL A 78 3.69 5.83 -9.99
C VAL A 78 3.46 5.25 -8.60
N ALA A 79 2.64 5.94 -7.82
CA ALA A 79 2.24 5.50 -6.49
C ALA A 79 0.70 5.41 -6.40
N TYR A 80 0.21 4.28 -5.89
CA TYR A 80 -1.20 3.95 -5.94
C TYR A 80 -1.81 3.79 -4.54
N TYR A 81 -2.94 4.46 -4.29
CA TYR A 81 -3.62 4.42 -3.00
C TYR A 81 -4.81 3.46 -2.98
N GLY A 82 -4.66 2.21 -3.40
CA GLY A 82 -5.67 1.15 -3.18
C GLY A 82 -7.10 1.42 -3.71
N LYS A 83 -7.31 2.54 -4.41
CA LYS A 83 -8.58 3.16 -4.82
C LYS A 83 -8.34 3.95 -6.11
N ARG A 84 -9.41 4.52 -6.67
CA ARG A 84 -9.38 5.37 -7.87
C ARG A 84 -8.34 6.50 -7.93
N ASN A 85 -7.66 6.84 -6.84
CA ASN A 85 -6.65 7.91 -6.86
C ASN A 85 -5.26 7.35 -7.18
N LEU A 86 -4.68 7.88 -8.25
CA LEU A 86 -3.32 7.59 -8.70
C LEU A 86 -2.48 8.87 -8.59
N PHE A 87 -1.30 8.76 -7.96
CA PHE A 87 -0.37 9.87 -7.84
C PHE A 87 0.94 9.53 -8.55
N THR A 88 1.47 10.47 -9.34
CA THR A 88 2.68 10.23 -10.12
C THR A 88 3.63 11.41 -10.10
N VAL A 89 4.94 11.15 -10.21
CA VAL A 89 5.95 12.21 -10.32
C VAL A 89 6.23 12.65 -11.77
N ALA A 90 5.60 11.98 -12.73
CA ALA A 90 5.66 12.29 -14.16
C ALA A 90 4.25 12.27 -14.76
N GLN A 91 4.03 13.01 -15.85
CA GLN A 91 2.74 12.98 -16.56
C GLN A 91 2.51 11.61 -17.19
N LEU A 92 1.28 11.12 -17.11
CA LEU A 92 0.86 9.87 -17.73
C LEU A 92 0.02 10.17 -18.98
N PRO A 93 0.03 9.27 -19.98
CA PRO A 93 -0.96 9.29 -21.05
C PRO A 93 -2.39 9.18 -20.49
N GLU A 94 -3.27 10.08 -20.93
CA GLU A 94 -4.70 10.03 -20.60
C GLU A 94 -5.48 9.22 -21.63
N GLY A 95 -6.56 8.57 -21.18
CA GLY A 95 -7.49 7.89 -22.07
C GLY A 95 -7.96 6.54 -21.56
N LEU A 96 -8.47 5.74 -22.50
CA LEU A 96 -8.97 4.38 -22.26
C LEU A 96 -7.97 3.37 -22.80
N PHE A 97 -7.50 2.50 -21.93
CA PHE A 97 -6.51 1.48 -22.25
C PHE A 97 -7.14 0.10 -22.07
N ARG A 98 -7.12 -0.70 -23.14
CA ARG A 98 -7.64 -2.06 -23.11
C ARG A 98 -6.50 -3.01 -22.76
N VAL A 99 -6.60 -3.66 -21.61
CA VAL A 99 -5.57 -4.60 -21.11
C VAL A 99 -6.15 -6.00 -20.97
N ARG A 100 -5.35 -7.02 -21.26
CA ARG A 100 -5.75 -8.42 -21.15
C ARG A 100 -4.91 -9.11 -20.10
N VAL A 101 -5.57 -9.65 -19.08
CA VAL A 101 -4.92 -10.47 -18.04
C VAL A 101 -5.52 -11.87 -18.10
N CYS A 102 -4.69 -12.85 -18.43
CA CYS A 102 -5.13 -14.23 -18.66
C CYS A 102 -6.29 -14.31 -19.68
N SER A 103 -7.45 -14.82 -19.27
CA SER A 103 -8.66 -14.94 -20.08
C SER A 103 -9.62 -13.74 -19.98
N LYS A 104 -9.28 -12.72 -19.19
CA LYS A 104 -10.14 -11.55 -18.91
C LYS A 104 -9.58 -10.32 -19.60
N THR A 105 -10.49 -9.49 -20.13
CA THR A 105 -10.15 -8.20 -20.72
C THR A 105 -10.76 -7.09 -19.88
N TYR A 106 -10.00 -6.02 -19.69
CA TYR A 106 -10.37 -4.87 -18.87
C TYR A 106 -10.17 -3.60 -19.68
N ILE A 107 -11.01 -2.62 -19.41
CA ILE A 107 -10.83 -1.24 -19.84
C ILE A 107 -10.38 -0.46 -18.62
N VAL A 108 -9.21 0.17 -18.72
CA VAL A 108 -8.64 1.05 -17.71
C VAL A 108 -8.78 2.48 -18.20
N SER A 109 -9.53 3.32 -17.48
CA SER A 109 -9.57 4.76 -17.73
C SER A 109 -8.52 5.45 -16.87
N VAL A 110 -7.74 6.34 -17.48
CA VAL A 110 -6.80 7.23 -16.79
C VAL A 110 -7.20 8.66 -17.14
N GLU A 111 -7.65 9.41 -16.14
CA GLU A 111 -8.10 10.80 -16.29
C GLU A 111 -7.25 11.72 -15.44
N PHE A 112 -6.66 12.76 -16.03
CA PHE A 112 -5.97 13.78 -15.26
C PHE A 112 -6.96 14.59 -14.44
N LYS A 113 -6.66 14.78 -13.15
CA LYS A 113 -7.45 15.64 -12.27
C LYS A 113 -6.75 16.95 -12.01
N LYS A 114 -5.50 16.88 -11.52
CA LYS A 114 -4.83 18.08 -11.03
C LYS A 114 -3.31 17.94 -10.96
N GLN A 115 -2.64 19.06 -11.13
CA GLN A 115 -1.23 19.23 -10.84
C GLN A 115 -1.05 19.72 -9.39
N LEU A 116 -0.15 19.09 -8.63
CA LEU A 116 0.08 19.32 -7.21
C LEU A 116 1.52 19.80 -6.99
N PRO A 117 1.80 21.12 -7.12
CA PRO A 117 3.12 21.67 -6.91
C PRO A 117 3.49 21.65 -5.42
N LEU A 118 4.72 21.23 -5.09
CA LEU A 118 5.20 21.16 -3.71
C LEU A 118 5.46 22.54 -3.08
N SER A 119 5.48 23.61 -3.86
CA SER A 119 5.50 24.98 -3.35
C SER A 119 4.32 25.26 -2.43
N GLN A 120 3.13 24.75 -2.76
CA GLN A 120 1.89 24.89 -1.97
C GLN A 120 1.95 24.13 -0.65
N PHE A 121 2.86 23.16 -0.51
CA PHE A 121 3.00 22.39 0.72
C PHE A 121 3.60 23.22 1.87
N SER A 122 4.22 24.36 1.58
CA SER A 122 4.73 25.29 2.61
C SER A 122 3.62 26.14 3.25
N GLU A 123 2.43 26.19 2.65
CA GLU A 123 1.31 27.00 3.14
C GLU A 123 0.51 26.22 4.18
N LEU A 124 0.25 26.85 5.34
CA LEU A 124 -0.55 26.26 6.42
C LEU A 124 -1.97 26.84 6.37
N PRO A 125 -3.03 26.00 6.46
CA PRO A 125 -3.00 24.54 6.56
C PRO A 125 -2.66 23.87 5.24
N VAL A 126 -1.83 22.82 5.30
CA VAL A 126 -1.46 22.03 4.12
C VAL A 126 -2.69 21.39 3.50
N ALA A 127 -2.84 21.52 2.18
CA ALA A 127 -3.90 20.85 1.45
C ALA A 127 -3.83 19.32 1.65
N ARG A 128 -4.94 18.74 2.13
CA ARG A 128 -5.04 17.31 2.47
C ARG A 128 -4.60 16.39 1.33
N GLU A 129 -4.97 16.76 0.10
CA GLU A 129 -4.62 16.04 -1.13
C GLU A 129 -3.11 15.95 -1.34
N ILE A 130 -2.37 17.03 -1.03
CA ILE A 130 -0.92 17.05 -1.22
C ILE A 130 -0.25 16.10 -0.22
N LEU A 131 -0.65 16.18 1.05
CA LEU A 131 -0.13 15.28 2.09
C LEU A 131 -0.48 13.82 1.80
N GLN A 132 -1.69 13.54 1.32
CA GLN A 132 -2.12 12.21 0.92
C GLN A 132 -1.28 11.69 -0.25
N GLY A 133 -1.09 12.49 -1.31
CA GLY A 133 -0.29 12.08 -2.45
C GLY A 133 1.16 11.77 -2.07
N LEU A 134 1.75 12.59 -1.19
CA LEU A 134 3.09 12.33 -0.66
C LEU A 134 3.16 11.07 0.20
N ASP A 135 2.17 10.81 1.06
CA ASP A 135 2.12 9.58 1.86
C ASP A 135 2.09 8.34 0.95
N VAL A 136 1.30 8.40 -0.12
CA VAL A 136 1.19 7.33 -1.12
C VAL A 136 2.51 7.11 -1.84
N ILE A 137 3.19 8.17 -2.28
CA ILE A 137 4.50 8.11 -2.95
C ILE A 137 5.56 7.50 -2.03
N VAL A 138 5.66 7.98 -0.79
CA VAL A 138 6.64 7.47 0.18
C VAL A 138 6.39 6.00 0.53
N ARG A 139 5.11 5.62 0.64
CA ARG A 139 4.70 4.24 0.88
C ARG A 139 5.04 3.33 -0.29
N GLU A 140 4.78 3.76 -1.52
CA GLU A 140 5.14 2.98 -2.71
C GLU A 140 6.67 2.77 -2.77
N ALA A 141 7.46 3.82 -2.56
CA ALA A 141 8.91 3.71 -2.50
C ALA A 141 9.39 2.76 -1.38
N SER A 142 8.65 2.69 -0.27
CA SER A 142 8.95 1.81 0.86
C SER A 142 8.48 0.36 0.67
N SER A 143 7.65 0.09 -0.33
CA SER A 143 6.99 -1.21 -0.57
C SER A 143 7.92 -2.31 -1.09
N TRP A 144 9.06 -1.93 -1.67
CA TRP A 144 9.92 -2.85 -2.40
C TRP A 144 10.31 -4.07 -1.57
N SER A 145 9.97 -5.26 -2.09
CA SER A 145 10.25 -6.56 -1.44
C SER A 145 9.73 -6.68 0.00
N LYS A 146 8.68 -5.94 0.35
CA LYS A 146 8.05 -5.97 1.68
C LYS A 146 6.57 -6.29 1.57
N ILE A 147 6.06 -6.94 2.62
CA ILE A 147 4.62 -7.13 2.82
C ILE A 147 4.08 -5.89 3.53
N ILE A 148 3.07 -5.26 2.93
CA ILE A 148 2.42 -4.07 3.47
C ILE A 148 1.14 -4.46 4.19
N LEU A 149 1.01 -4.08 5.46
CA LEU A 149 -0.22 -4.25 6.25
C LEU A 149 -0.52 -2.97 7.04
N GLY A 150 -1.62 -2.28 6.71
CA GLY A 150 -1.91 -0.99 7.32
C GLY A 150 -0.75 -0.02 7.11
N HIS A 151 -0.18 0.53 8.19
CA HIS A 151 1.04 1.38 8.17
C HIS A 151 2.36 0.60 8.28
N GLY A 152 2.29 -0.73 8.37
CA GLY A 152 3.42 -1.61 8.53
C GLY A 152 4.03 -2.09 7.22
N PHE A 153 5.35 -2.20 7.21
CA PHE A 153 6.17 -2.72 6.11
C PHE A 153 7.08 -3.81 6.67
N TYR A 154 6.85 -5.06 6.29
CA TYR A 154 7.50 -6.23 6.87
C TYR A 154 8.35 -6.96 5.84
N SER A 155 9.58 -7.29 6.17
CA SER A 155 10.50 -7.96 5.24
C SER A 155 10.41 -9.48 5.37
N PRO A 156 10.08 -10.21 4.29
CA PRO A 156 10.11 -11.67 4.27
C PRO A 156 11.50 -12.28 4.50
N GLN A 157 12.56 -11.49 4.37
CA GLN A 157 13.94 -11.91 4.63
C GLN A 157 14.28 -11.90 6.13
N SER A 158 13.45 -11.27 6.97
CA SER A 158 13.68 -11.11 8.41
C SER A 158 12.87 -12.09 9.26
N LYS A 159 12.57 -13.28 8.71
CA LYS A 159 11.78 -14.32 9.38
C LYS A 159 12.53 -14.88 10.58
N ALA A 160 11.84 -15.02 11.71
CA ALA A 160 12.29 -15.78 12.87
C ALA A 160 11.17 -16.74 13.32
N ASP A 161 11.52 -18.01 13.52
CA ASP A 161 10.54 -19.04 13.88
C ASP A 161 9.93 -18.77 15.26
N MET A 162 8.60 -18.79 15.35
CA MET A 162 7.85 -18.69 16.60
C MET A 162 7.21 -20.03 17.02
N GLY A 163 7.39 -21.09 16.23
CA GLY A 163 6.75 -22.39 16.44
C GLY A 163 5.36 -22.49 15.81
N SER A 164 4.80 -23.70 15.80
CA SER A 164 3.43 -24.01 15.35
C SER A 164 3.04 -23.43 13.97
N GLY A 165 3.98 -23.37 13.04
CA GLY A 165 3.73 -22.87 11.69
C GLY A 165 3.59 -21.34 11.58
N VAL A 166 4.04 -20.60 12.60
CA VAL A 166 4.07 -19.14 12.62
C VAL A 166 5.52 -18.66 12.59
N VAL A 167 5.79 -17.62 11.80
CA VAL A 167 7.06 -16.91 11.74
C VAL A 167 6.83 -15.45 12.10
N SER A 168 7.69 -14.88 12.92
CA SER A 168 7.75 -13.42 13.08
C SER A 168 8.51 -12.80 11.92
N MET A 169 8.04 -11.67 11.40
CA MET A 169 8.80 -10.84 10.48
C MET A 169 9.04 -9.48 11.12
N LYS A 170 10.27 -8.99 11.01
CA LYS A 170 10.65 -7.64 11.43
C LYS A 170 10.27 -6.64 10.32
N GLY A 171 9.99 -5.42 10.75
CA GLY A 171 9.52 -4.38 9.87
C GLY A 171 9.44 -3.03 10.55
N THR A 172 8.72 -2.12 9.92
CA THR A 172 8.53 -0.76 10.42
C THR A 172 7.09 -0.30 10.27
N GLN A 173 6.56 0.44 11.24
CA GLN A 173 5.37 1.27 11.08
C GLN A 173 5.81 2.65 10.58
N GLN A 174 5.21 3.15 9.51
CA GLN A 174 5.57 4.44 8.93
C GLN A 174 4.37 5.37 8.81
N THR A 175 4.59 6.66 9.08
CA THR A 175 3.56 7.70 8.91
C THR A 175 4.20 9.00 8.49
N LEU A 176 3.69 9.60 7.42
CA LEU A 176 4.11 10.92 6.97
C LEU A 176 3.27 12.01 7.64
N LYS A 177 3.92 13.03 8.21
CA LYS A 177 3.26 14.13 8.93
C LYS A 177 3.83 15.47 8.52
N HIS A 178 2.96 16.48 8.45
CA HIS A 178 3.40 17.88 8.40
C HIS A 178 3.50 18.44 9.83
N THR A 179 4.67 18.98 10.18
CA THR A 179 4.97 19.56 11.49
C THR A 179 5.43 21.02 11.33
N GLN A 180 5.63 21.74 12.43
CA GLN A 180 6.24 23.08 12.38
C GLN A 180 7.69 23.07 11.84
N GLN A 181 8.38 21.92 11.91
CA GLN A 181 9.72 21.74 11.35
C GLN A 181 9.68 21.27 9.87
N GLY A 182 8.49 21.21 9.27
CA GLY A 182 8.26 20.73 7.92
C GLY A 182 7.80 19.27 7.86
N LEU A 183 8.07 18.62 6.74
CA LEU A 183 7.65 17.25 6.47
C LEU A 183 8.51 16.25 7.24
N VAL A 184 7.85 15.33 7.93
CA VAL A 184 8.51 14.34 8.78
C VAL A 184 7.95 12.96 8.48
N LEU A 185 8.84 11.98 8.30
CA LEU A 185 8.52 10.56 8.28
C LEU A 185 8.77 9.99 9.67
N CYS A 186 7.71 9.59 10.37
CA CYS A 186 7.83 8.84 11.61
C CYS A 186 8.06 7.36 11.27
N VAL A 187 9.07 6.73 11.86
CA VAL A 187 9.39 5.32 11.61
C VAL A 187 9.60 4.59 12.93
N ASP A 188 8.72 3.65 13.24
CA ASP A 188 8.80 2.79 14.42
C ASP A 188 9.18 1.38 14.04
N TYR A 189 10.05 0.73 14.83
CA TYR A 189 10.33 -0.70 14.68
C TYR A 189 9.08 -1.51 15.03
N SER A 190 8.79 -2.53 14.24
CA SER A 190 7.65 -3.41 14.44
C SER A 190 8.00 -4.85 14.13
N VAL A 191 7.34 -5.79 14.80
CA VAL A 191 7.40 -7.22 14.51
C VAL A 191 5.97 -7.72 14.38
N MET A 192 5.70 -8.50 13.33
CA MET A 192 4.37 -9.03 13.07
C MET A 192 4.44 -10.54 12.81
N PRO A 193 3.55 -11.35 13.41
CA PRO A 193 3.45 -12.76 13.10
C PRO A 193 2.80 -12.96 11.73
N PHE A 194 3.40 -13.85 10.96
CA PHE A 194 2.88 -14.34 9.68
C PHE A 194 2.82 -15.86 9.73
N ARG A 195 1.89 -16.45 8.98
CA ARG A 195 1.92 -17.88 8.75
C ARG A 195 3.13 -18.24 7.89
N ARG A 196 3.80 -19.33 8.27
CA ARG A 196 4.87 -19.92 7.47
C ARG A 196 4.32 -20.33 6.09
N ASP A 197 5.04 -19.94 5.06
CA ASP A 197 4.84 -20.40 3.69
C ASP A 197 5.16 -21.90 3.58
N GLY A 198 4.32 -22.63 2.85
CA GLY A 198 4.47 -24.06 2.66
C GLY A 198 3.26 -24.69 1.96
N PRO A 199 3.33 -25.99 1.66
CA PRO A 199 2.22 -26.72 1.04
C PRO A 199 0.95 -26.59 1.87
N VAL A 200 -0.20 -26.42 1.20
CA VAL A 200 -1.51 -26.34 1.87
C VAL A 200 -1.77 -27.57 2.74
N LEU A 201 -1.31 -28.75 2.31
CA LEU A 201 -1.45 -29.99 3.10
C LEU A 201 -0.71 -29.93 4.44
N ASP A 202 0.49 -29.35 4.49
CA ASP A 202 1.25 -29.22 5.74
C ASP A 202 0.58 -28.23 6.68
N ILE A 203 -0.02 -27.17 6.13
CA ILE A 203 -0.83 -26.22 6.88
C ILE A 203 -2.07 -26.90 7.48
N VAL A 204 -2.79 -27.68 6.67
CA VAL A 204 -4.00 -28.41 7.11
C VAL A 204 -3.65 -29.42 8.21
N ARG A 205 -2.56 -30.19 8.06
CA ARG A 205 -2.07 -31.12 9.07
C ARG A 205 -1.77 -30.45 10.42
N GLN A 206 -1.30 -29.20 10.43
CA GLN A 206 -1.05 -28.46 11.68
C GLN A 206 -2.34 -28.09 12.42
N PHE A 207 -3.45 -27.86 11.71
CA PHE A 207 -4.74 -27.58 12.32
C PHE A 207 -5.46 -28.85 12.76
N ILE A 208 -5.34 -29.91 11.96
CA ILE A 208 -5.76 -31.26 12.32
C ILE A 208 -4.66 -31.87 13.19
N LYS A 209 -4.38 -31.27 14.36
CA LYS A 209 -3.82 -32.08 15.46
C LYS A 209 -4.73 -33.31 15.58
N PRO A 210 -4.20 -34.51 15.88
CA PRO A 210 -5.05 -35.67 16.01
C PRO A 210 -6.08 -35.35 17.11
N LEU A 211 -7.30 -35.05 16.68
CA LEU A 211 -8.46 -35.44 17.47
C LEU A 211 -8.20 -36.89 17.86
N PRO A 212 -8.47 -37.31 19.10
CA PRO A 212 -8.57 -38.74 19.40
C PRO A 212 -9.69 -39.29 18.51
N LEU A 213 -9.34 -39.59 17.27
CA LEU A 213 -10.15 -40.31 16.31
C LEU A 213 -10.06 -41.74 16.80
N ASP A 214 -10.95 -42.05 17.75
CA ASP A 214 -11.37 -43.42 17.96
C ASP A 214 -11.86 -43.91 16.59
N TYR A 215 -11.10 -44.82 16.00
CA TYR A 215 -11.20 -45.30 14.62
C TYR A 215 -12.49 -46.09 14.36
N ARG A 216 -13.48 -45.99 15.25
CA ARG A 216 -14.75 -46.71 15.20
C ARG A 216 -15.94 -45.91 14.68
N THR A 217 -15.87 -44.60 14.41
CA THR A 217 -17.11 -43.84 14.14
C THR A 217 -17.10 -42.81 12.99
N THR A 218 -16.13 -42.79 12.08
CA THR A 218 -16.17 -41.80 10.97
C THR A 218 -15.93 -42.39 9.59
N LEU A 219 -16.76 -43.37 9.22
CA LEU A 219 -16.88 -43.90 7.85
C LEU A 219 -18.12 -43.36 7.09
N ILE A 220 -18.82 -42.35 7.62
CA ILE A 220 -20.13 -41.92 7.08
C ILE A 220 -20.12 -40.55 6.37
N PHE A 221 -19.10 -39.69 6.51
CA PHE A 221 -19.16 -38.32 5.96
C PHE A 221 -18.31 -38.05 4.70
N LEU A 222 -18.00 -39.07 3.89
CA LEU A 222 -17.25 -38.87 2.64
C LEU A 222 -17.91 -39.51 1.41
N LEU A 223 -19.24 -39.65 1.44
CA LEU A 223 -20.06 -40.02 0.28
C LEU A 223 -21.38 -39.26 0.30
N ILE A 224 -21.36 -37.93 0.07
CA ILE A 224 -22.37 -37.17 -0.70
C ILE A 224 -21.66 -35.99 -1.36
#